data_AF-A0A2E1Y7R6-F1
#
_entry.id   AF-A0A2E1Y7R6-F1
#
_cell.length_a   1.000
_cell.length_b   1.000
_cell.length_c   1.000
_cell.angle_alpha   90.00
_cell.angle_beta   90.00
_cell.angle_gamma   90.00
#
_symmetry.space_group_name_H-M   'P 1'
#
loop_
_entity.id
_entity.type
_entity.pdbx_description
1 polymer ?
#
loop_
_entity_poly.entity_id
_entity_poly.type
_entity_poly.pdbx_seq_one_letter_code
_entity_poly.pdbx_strand_id
1 'polypeptide(L)'
;MQPDARRFETLMTRKNVNGTASYADALLICQNLGELTAYELAGDQILIPDDDDSSSSFARSLVLMPSVRLSSDEMARGIAMLGTSALGVRCLTHSDGNRIPDFTVMFAENGKAERFAEMRPWLDREASLYLIPDEDTAACNSTCFKFDRGLRKVARPWADEADRRRGIIEATALLLDDEADNRPG
;
A
#
# COMPACT_ATOMS: atom_id res chain seq x y z
N MET A 1 38.48 -13.03 -33.94
CA MET A 1 37.22 -13.78 -34.15
C MET A 1 36.39 -13.60 -32.89
N GLN A 2 35.28 -12.86 -33.03
CA GLN A 2 34.20 -12.54 -32.06
C GLN A 2 34.51 -11.85 -30.71
N PRO A 3 33.51 -11.10 -30.18
CA PRO A 3 33.71 -9.90 -29.35
C PRO A 3 33.22 -10.09 -27.91
N ASP A 4 33.86 -9.43 -26.94
CA ASP A 4 33.30 -9.34 -25.59
C ASP A 4 32.53 -8.04 -25.42
N ALA A 5 31.21 -8.20 -25.47
CA ALA A 5 30.21 -7.24 -25.02
C ALA A 5 30.46 -6.85 -23.56
N ARG A 6 31.01 -5.66 -23.33
CA ARG A 6 31.00 -5.06 -21.99
C ARG A 6 29.66 -4.36 -21.77
N ARG A 7 28.80 -5.15 -21.12
CA ARG A 7 27.61 -4.81 -20.35
C ARG A 7 27.54 -3.34 -19.92
N PHE A 8 26.43 -2.71 -20.29
CA PHE A 8 25.85 -1.58 -19.58
C PHE A 8 25.53 -2.00 -18.13
N GLU A 9 26.47 -1.79 -17.22
CA GLU A 9 26.18 -1.72 -15.79
C GLU A 9 25.86 -0.27 -15.46
N THR A 10 24.61 0.12 -15.73
CA THR A 10 24.03 1.27 -15.06
C THR A 10 23.79 0.86 -13.62
N LEU A 11 24.79 1.08 -12.77
CA LEU A 11 24.63 1.16 -11.32
C LEU A 11 23.56 2.22 -11.04
N MET A 12 22.32 1.77 -10.86
CA MET A 12 21.29 2.51 -10.13
C MET A 12 21.83 2.70 -8.72
N THR A 13 22.44 3.85 -8.49
CA THR A 13 22.96 4.28 -7.21
C THR A 13 21.81 4.32 -6.20
N ARG A 14 21.96 3.55 -5.11
CA ARG A 14 21.15 3.60 -3.90
C ARG A 14 20.87 5.06 -3.51
N LYS A 15 19.68 5.58 -3.84
CA LYS A 15 19.23 6.89 -3.38
C LYS A 15 18.72 6.67 -1.95
N ASN A 16 19.48 7.15 -0.97
CA ASN A 16 19.02 7.27 0.42
C ASN A 16 17.69 8.04 0.43
N VAL A 17 16.60 7.36 0.76
CA VAL A 17 15.30 7.98 0.95
C VAL A 17 15.29 8.65 2.32
N ASN A 18 15.84 9.86 2.40
CA ASN A 18 15.74 10.73 3.58
C ASN A 18 14.48 11.63 3.50
N GLY A 19 13.34 11.03 3.13
CA GLY A 19 12.08 11.77 3.03
C GLY A 19 11.46 11.98 4.41
N THR A 20 11.18 13.24 4.78
CA THR A 20 10.26 13.56 5.87
C THR A 20 8.85 13.12 5.46
N ALA A 21 8.22 12.24 6.24
CA ALA A 21 6.85 11.83 5.98
C ALA A 21 5.89 12.99 6.27
N SER A 22 5.07 13.36 5.29
CA SER A 22 4.06 14.41 5.39
C SER A 22 2.72 13.81 5.84
N TYR A 23 2.16 14.35 6.93
CA TYR A 23 0.84 13.94 7.41
C TYR A 23 -0.28 14.27 6.42
N ALA A 24 -0.23 15.45 5.79
CA ALA A 24 -1.22 15.85 4.81
C ALA A 24 -1.25 14.90 3.60
N ASP A 25 -0.07 14.57 3.05
CA ASP A 25 0.02 13.63 1.94
C ASP A 25 -0.39 12.21 2.35
N ALA A 26 -0.03 11.77 3.57
CA ALA A 26 -0.45 10.47 4.07
C ALA A 26 -1.97 10.38 4.27
N LEU A 27 -2.59 11.48 4.72
CA LEU A 27 -4.04 11.58 4.86
C LEU A 27 -4.75 11.56 3.50
N LEU A 28 -4.23 12.30 2.51
CA LEU A 28 -4.72 12.28 1.13
C LEU A 28 -4.71 10.87 0.56
N ILE A 29 -3.60 10.13 0.75
CA ILE A 29 -3.51 8.73 0.33
C ILE A 29 -4.59 7.89 1.02
N CYS A 30 -4.84 8.07 2.32
CA CYS A 30 -5.90 7.34 3.03
C CYS A 30 -7.30 7.64 2.48
N GLN A 31 -7.59 8.89 2.15
CA GLN A 31 -8.87 9.33 1.59
C GLN A 31 -9.09 8.72 0.20
N ASN A 32 -8.12 8.87 -0.69
CA ASN A 32 -8.16 8.30 -2.04
C ASN A 32 -8.22 6.76 -1.99
N LEU A 33 -7.57 6.12 -1.02
CA LEU A 33 -7.67 4.68 -0.80
C LEU A 33 -9.11 4.25 -0.48
N GLY A 34 -9.80 4.98 0.40
CA GLY A 34 -11.19 4.69 0.75
C GLY A 34 -12.12 4.75 -0.47
N GLU A 35 -11.99 5.80 -1.27
CA GLU A 35 -12.75 6.00 -2.50
C GLU A 35 -12.50 4.90 -3.53
N LEU A 36 -11.23 4.56 -3.76
CA LEU A 36 -10.84 3.55 -4.76
C LEU A 36 -11.21 2.13 -4.37
N THR A 37 -11.47 1.87 -3.09
CA THR A 37 -11.67 0.50 -2.58
C THR A 37 -13.10 0.21 -2.12
N ALA A 38 -14.05 1.13 -2.37
CA ALA A 38 -15.46 1.03 -2.01
C ALA A 38 -15.68 0.73 -0.51
N TYR A 39 -14.97 1.48 0.33
CA TYR A 39 -15.21 1.49 1.77
C TYR A 39 -15.77 2.85 2.17
N GLU A 40 -16.77 2.83 3.04
CA GLU A 40 -17.20 3.99 3.81
C GLU A 40 -16.08 4.41 4.78
N LEU A 41 -15.72 5.70 4.75
CA LEU A 41 -14.85 6.31 5.74
C LEU A 41 -15.66 6.57 7.02
N ALA A 42 -15.48 5.73 8.04
CA ALA A 42 -16.06 5.98 9.35
C ALA A 42 -15.10 6.85 10.19
N GLY A 43 -15.47 8.12 10.35
CA GLY A 43 -14.55 9.13 10.87
C GLY A 43 -13.37 9.37 9.92
N ASP A 44 -12.25 9.89 10.41
CA ASP A 44 -11.16 10.34 9.52
C ASP A 44 -10.29 9.19 8.96
N GLN A 45 -10.40 7.94 9.48
CA GLN A 45 -9.32 6.94 9.37
C GLN A 45 -9.75 5.46 9.36
N ILE A 46 -11.05 5.15 9.28
CA ILE A 46 -11.52 3.74 9.29
C ILE A 46 -12.21 3.45 7.96
N LEU A 47 -11.79 2.39 7.30
CA LEU A 47 -12.48 1.86 6.12
C LEU A 47 -13.47 0.77 6.55
N ILE A 48 -14.76 0.99 6.30
CA ILE A 48 -15.86 0.02 6.48
C ILE A 48 -16.37 -0.40 5.11
N PRO A 49 -16.37 -1.69 4.76
CA PRO A 49 -16.85 -2.14 3.45
C PRO A 49 -18.36 -1.88 3.30
N ASP A 50 -18.81 -1.44 2.12
CA ASP A 50 -20.24 -1.22 1.85
C ASP A 50 -21.06 -2.51 1.99
N ASP A 51 -22.20 -2.42 2.71
CA ASP A 51 -23.05 -3.55 3.12
C ASP A 51 -23.97 -4.10 2.01
N ASP A 52 -23.74 -3.73 0.75
CA ASP A 52 -24.74 -3.84 -0.33
C ASP A 52 -24.95 -5.26 -0.89
N ASP A 53 -24.51 -6.31 -0.20
CA ASP A 53 -24.93 -7.67 -0.57
C ASP A 53 -25.03 -8.62 0.64
N SER A 54 -26.26 -9.10 0.86
CA SER A 54 -26.70 -10.03 1.90
C SER A 54 -26.18 -11.46 1.71
N SER A 55 -24.92 -11.62 1.32
CA SER A 55 -24.22 -12.89 1.28
C SER A 55 -23.06 -12.87 2.27
N SER A 56 -23.18 -13.67 3.33
CA SER A 56 -22.14 -13.82 4.35
C SER A 56 -20.79 -14.18 3.72
N SER A 57 -19.84 -13.24 3.71
CA SER A 57 -18.47 -13.51 3.31
C SER A 57 -17.53 -12.40 3.79
N PHE A 58 -17.19 -12.44 5.10
CA PHE A 58 -16.02 -11.82 5.73
C PHE A 58 -15.60 -10.42 5.27
N ALA A 59 -16.52 -9.47 5.24
CA ALA A 59 -16.15 -8.06 5.21
C ALA A 59 -15.38 -7.74 6.51
N ARG A 60 -14.12 -7.29 6.41
CA ARG A 60 -13.26 -6.99 7.56
C ARG A 60 -12.89 -5.52 7.53
N SER A 61 -13.20 -4.81 8.60
CA SER A 61 -12.74 -3.44 8.82
C SER A 61 -11.22 -3.35 8.64
N LEU A 62 -10.76 -2.24 8.10
CA LEU A 62 -9.34 -1.93 7.96
C LEU A 62 -9.08 -0.58 8.62
N VAL A 63 -8.15 -0.55 9.57
CA VAL A 63 -7.74 0.69 10.22
C VAL A 63 -6.62 1.33 9.39
N LEU A 64 -6.81 2.56 8.93
CA LEU A 64 -5.77 3.34 8.26
C LEU A 64 -5.07 4.24 9.28
N MET A 65 -3.74 4.31 9.23
CA MET A 65 -2.94 5.06 10.19
C MET A 65 -1.96 5.99 9.45
N PRO A 66 -2.36 7.23 9.14
CA PRO A 66 -1.54 8.17 8.39
C PRO A 66 -0.28 8.59 9.16
N SER A 67 0.84 8.65 8.46
CA SER A 67 2.20 8.91 8.96
C SER A 67 2.74 7.92 9.99
N VAL A 68 2.06 6.79 10.23
CA VAL A 68 2.47 5.81 11.23
C VAL A 68 3.33 4.73 10.60
N ARG A 69 4.50 4.47 11.20
CA ARG A 69 5.28 3.25 10.95
C ARG A 69 4.88 2.19 11.95
N LEU A 70 4.18 1.15 11.50
CA LEU A 70 3.73 0.06 12.37
C LEU A 70 4.90 -0.87 12.73
N SER A 71 5.69 -0.49 13.74
CA SER A 71 6.94 -1.17 14.09
C SER A 71 7.05 -1.71 15.52
N SER A 72 6.10 -1.40 16.41
CA SER A 72 6.11 -1.84 17.81
C SER A 72 5.39 -3.17 18.00
N ASP A 73 5.94 -4.04 18.84
CA ASP A 73 5.30 -5.28 19.27
C ASP A 73 4.01 -5.03 20.06
N GLU A 74 3.89 -3.88 20.73
CA GLU A 74 2.65 -3.50 21.43
C GLU A 74 1.52 -3.24 20.45
N MET A 75 1.82 -2.58 19.32
CA MET A 75 0.87 -2.41 18.23
C MET A 75 0.49 -3.75 17.62
N ALA A 76 1.46 -4.65 17.42
CA ALA A 76 1.18 -6.02 16.95
C ALA A 76 0.18 -6.74 17.87
N ARG A 77 0.39 -6.66 19.19
CA ARG A 77 -0.52 -7.25 20.18
C ARG A 77 -1.90 -6.59 20.16
N GLY A 78 -1.97 -5.27 20.11
CA GLY A 78 -3.25 -4.54 20.04
C GLY A 78 -4.06 -4.93 18.80
N ILE A 79 -3.42 -4.95 17.63
CA ILE A 79 -4.03 -5.38 16.36
C ILE A 79 -4.48 -6.84 16.43
N ALA A 80 -3.66 -7.74 16.99
CA ALA A 80 -4.03 -9.14 17.19
C ALA A 80 -5.24 -9.31 18.12
N MET A 81 -5.32 -8.52 19.21
CA MET A 81 -6.44 -8.54 20.15
C MET A 81 -7.74 -8.01 19.53
N LEU A 82 -7.64 -6.99 18.67
CA LEU A 82 -8.79 -6.44 17.95
C LEU A 82 -9.26 -7.34 16.81
N GLY A 83 -8.43 -8.29 16.36
CA GLY A 83 -8.73 -9.15 15.21
C GLY A 83 -8.91 -8.40 13.89
N THR A 84 -8.46 -7.14 13.84
CA THR A 84 -8.70 -6.19 12.74
C THR A 84 -7.35 -5.75 12.18
N SER A 85 -7.13 -5.92 10.88
CA SER A 85 -5.87 -5.50 10.25
C SER A 85 -5.73 -3.98 10.23
N ALA A 86 -4.48 -3.51 10.19
CA ALA A 86 -4.16 -2.10 10.07
C ALA A 86 -3.14 -1.82 8.97
N LEU A 87 -3.22 -0.61 8.41
CA LEU A 87 -2.35 -0.11 7.37
C LEU A 87 -1.70 1.19 7.84
N GLY A 88 -0.39 1.15 8.09
CA GLY A 88 0.42 2.36 8.26
C GLY A 88 0.69 2.96 6.89
N VAL A 89 0.32 4.22 6.70
CA VAL A 89 0.41 4.92 5.41
C VAL A 89 1.38 6.07 5.54
N ARG A 90 2.36 6.17 4.64
CA ARG A 90 3.33 7.25 4.60
C ARG A 90 3.48 7.75 3.16
N CYS A 91 3.77 9.03 3.01
CA CYS A 91 4.23 9.59 1.75
C CYS A 91 5.70 9.98 1.91
N LEU A 92 6.60 9.27 1.24
CA LEU A 92 8.02 9.58 1.20
C LEU A 92 8.27 10.57 0.08
N THR A 93 8.98 11.67 0.37
CA THR A 93 9.41 12.61 -0.66
C THR A 93 10.88 12.40 -0.95
N HIS A 94 11.21 12.10 -2.21
CA HIS A 94 12.58 12.01 -2.69
C HIS A 94 13.21 13.39 -2.87
N SER A 95 14.54 13.42 -2.98
CA SER A 95 15.30 14.66 -3.19
C SER A 95 15.00 15.36 -4.53
N ASP A 96 14.41 14.64 -5.49
CA ASP A 96 13.92 15.19 -6.76
C ASP A 96 12.46 15.68 -6.68
N GLY A 97 11.86 15.67 -5.49
CA GLY A 97 10.47 16.08 -5.27
C GLY A 97 9.44 15.00 -5.58
N ASN A 98 9.85 13.82 -6.05
CA ASN A 98 8.92 12.73 -6.31
C ASN A 98 8.37 12.18 -4.99
N ARG A 99 7.04 12.15 -4.91
CA ARG A 99 6.28 11.57 -3.81
C ARG A 99 6.06 10.08 -4.07
N ILE A 100 6.26 9.29 -3.03
CA ILE A 100 6.13 7.84 -3.06
C ILE A 100 5.27 7.37 -1.89
N PRO A 101 4.09 6.78 -2.15
CA PRO A 101 3.34 6.06 -1.14
C PRO A 101 4.13 4.86 -0.62
N ASP A 102 4.27 4.78 0.69
CA ASP A 102 4.94 3.71 1.45
C ASP A 102 3.95 3.15 2.47
N PHE A 103 3.76 1.84 2.44
CA PHE A 103 2.77 1.16 3.25
C PHE A 103 3.41 0.12 4.19
N THR A 104 2.88 0.02 5.40
CA THR A 104 3.14 -1.10 6.31
C THR A 104 1.83 -1.77 6.66
N VAL A 105 1.68 -3.05 6.33
CA VAL A 105 0.52 -3.86 6.70
C VAL A 105 0.81 -4.55 8.03
N MET A 106 -0.09 -4.38 9.00
CA MET A 106 -0.24 -5.31 10.13
C MET A 106 -1.48 -6.17 9.89
N PHE A 107 -1.24 -7.41 9.49
CA PHE A 107 -2.29 -8.33 9.11
C PHE A 107 -2.70 -9.20 10.30
N ALA A 108 -3.93 -9.06 10.75
CA ALA A 108 -4.48 -9.85 11.85
C ALA A 108 -5.07 -11.16 11.33
N GLU A 109 -4.56 -12.28 11.81
CA GLU A 109 -5.02 -13.63 11.43
C GLU A 109 -4.78 -14.62 12.58
N ASN A 110 -5.80 -15.43 12.89
CA ASN A 110 -5.71 -16.50 13.90
C ASN A 110 -5.17 -16.05 15.26
N GLY A 111 -5.62 -14.88 15.74
CA GLY A 111 -5.19 -14.31 17.03
C GLY A 111 -3.75 -13.79 17.06
N LYS A 112 -3.13 -13.61 15.89
CA LYS A 112 -1.79 -13.05 15.72
C LYS A 112 -1.83 -11.87 14.75
N ALA A 113 -0.82 -11.02 14.81
CA ALA A 113 -0.60 -9.96 13.85
C ALA A 113 0.78 -10.14 13.19
N GLU A 114 0.79 -10.25 11.87
CA GLU A 114 2.02 -10.34 11.07
C GLU A 114 2.31 -8.99 10.42
N ARG A 115 3.59 -8.61 10.34
CA ARG A 115 4.01 -7.32 9.78
C ARG A 115 4.63 -7.48 8.39
N PHE A 116 4.16 -6.67 7.44
CA PHE A 116 4.66 -6.55 6.07
C PHE A 116 5.00 -5.08 5.83
N ALA A 117 6.29 -4.73 5.84
CA ALA A 117 6.74 -3.34 5.66
C ALA A 117 7.18 -3.10 4.21
N GLU A 118 7.38 -1.83 3.84
CA GLU A 118 7.94 -1.42 2.55
C GLU A 118 7.07 -1.95 1.38
N MET A 119 5.75 -1.79 1.53
CA MET A 119 4.77 -2.19 0.53
C MET A 119 4.45 -1.00 -0.38
N ARG A 120 4.22 -1.28 -1.65
CA ARG A 120 3.92 -0.31 -2.70
C ARG A 120 2.52 -0.56 -3.27
N PRO A 121 1.77 0.49 -3.66
CA PRO A 121 0.48 0.31 -4.29
C PRO A 121 0.68 -0.19 -5.73
N TRP A 122 -0.23 -1.04 -6.21
CA TRP A 122 -0.23 -1.51 -7.59
C TRP A 122 -1.65 -1.72 -8.09
N LEU A 123 -1.94 -1.24 -9.29
CA LEU A 123 -3.24 -1.36 -9.95
C LEU A 123 -3.18 -2.39 -11.08
N ASP A 124 -4.11 -3.35 -11.08
CA ASP A 124 -4.28 -4.22 -12.24
C ASP A 124 -5.00 -3.51 -13.38
N ARG A 125 -5.18 -4.22 -14.50
CA ARG A 125 -5.89 -3.69 -15.68
C ARG A 125 -7.39 -3.58 -15.49
N GLU A 126 -7.93 -4.22 -14.46
CA GLU A 126 -9.35 -4.18 -14.08
C GLU A 126 -9.60 -3.12 -13.00
N ALA A 127 -8.63 -2.23 -12.74
CA ALA A 127 -8.66 -1.20 -11.72
C ALA A 127 -8.80 -1.73 -10.28
N SER A 128 -8.50 -3.01 -10.01
CA SER A 128 -8.38 -3.49 -8.64
C SER A 128 -7.05 -3.06 -8.03
N LEU A 129 -7.11 -2.63 -6.77
CA LEU A 129 -5.93 -2.16 -6.03
C LEU A 129 -5.30 -3.27 -5.19
N TYR A 130 -3.97 -3.29 -5.18
CA TYR A 130 -3.15 -4.22 -4.42
C TYR A 130 -2.03 -3.50 -3.67
N LEU A 131 -1.48 -4.16 -2.65
CA LEU A 131 -0.20 -3.84 -2.03
C LEU A 131 0.79 -4.94 -2.36
N ILE A 132 1.93 -4.55 -2.93
CA ILE A 132 2.99 -5.45 -3.35
C ILE A 132 4.31 -5.09 -2.66
N PRO A 133 5.22 -6.05 -2.41
CA PRO A 133 6.53 -5.72 -1.85
C PRO A 133 7.34 -4.80 -2.77
N ASP A 134 8.10 -3.87 -2.19
CA ASP A 134 9.10 -3.12 -2.94
C ASP A 134 10.27 -4.03 -3.37
N GLU A 135 10.87 -3.76 -4.53
CA GLU A 135 11.94 -4.57 -5.14
C GLU A 135 13.20 -4.62 -4.26
N ASP A 136 13.44 -3.55 -3.52
CA ASP A 136 14.63 -3.36 -2.69
C ASP A 136 14.49 -4.00 -1.30
N THR A 137 13.35 -4.64 -0.99
CA THR A 137 13.16 -5.31 0.29
C THR A 137 14.02 -6.56 0.37
N ALA A 138 15.12 -6.47 1.13
CA ALA A 138 16.00 -7.61 1.46
C ALA A 138 15.29 -8.73 2.27
N ALA A 139 14.00 -8.55 2.61
CA ALA A 139 13.22 -9.44 3.44
C ALA A 139 12.27 -10.30 2.59
N CYS A 140 12.69 -11.56 2.32
CA CYS A 140 11.99 -12.85 2.13
C CYS A 140 10.44 -12.97 1.98
N ASN A 141 9.70 -11.91 1.72
CA ASN A 141 8.25 -11.85 1.82
C ASN A 141 7.66 -11.45 0.47
N SER A 142 7.25 -12.45 -0.32
CA SER A 142 6.57 -12.27 -1.59
C SER A 142 5.06 -12.05 -1.45
N THR A 143 4.57 -11.86 -0.21
CA THR A 143 3.13 -11.76 0.05
C THR A 143 2.62 -10.44 -0.49
N CYS A 144 1.59 -10.53 -1.34
CA CYS A 144 0.85 -9.38 -1.83
C CYS A 144 -0.51 -9.34 -1.12
N PHE A 145 -1.15 -8.18 -1.11
CA PHE A 145 -2.51 -8.02 -0.60
C PHE A 145 -3.40 -7.43 -1.68
N LYS A 146 -4.61 -7.95 -1.82
CA LYS A 146 -5.68 -7.31 -2.58
C LYS A 146 -6.60 -6.56 -1.63
N PHE A 147 -7.02 -5.36 -2.01
CA PHE A 147 -8.16 -4.69 -1.38
C PHE A 147 -9.45 -5.31 -1.91
N ASP A 148 -10.17 -6.04 -1.05
CA ASP A 148 -11.31 -6.88 -1.43
C ASP A 148 -12.22 -7.06 -0.19
N ARG A 149 -13.00 -6.02 0.16
CA ARG A 149 -13.80 -5.93 1.41
C ARG A 149 -12.99 -6.23 2.70
N GLY A 150 -11.70 -5.98 2.61
CA GLY A 150 -10.68 -6.15 3.62
C GLY A 150 -9.33 -6.16 2.92
N LEU A 151 -8.27 -6.48 3.65
CA LEU A 151 -7.03 -6.97 3.03
C LEU A 151 -7.10 -8.49 2.92
N ARG A 152 -6.75 -9.01 1.74
CA ARG A 152 -6.62 -10.46 1.52
C ARG A 152 -5.25 -10.79 0.96
N LYS A 153 -4.54 -11.74 1.58
CA LYS A 153 -3.28 -12.28 1.05
C LYS A 153 -3.52 -12.89 -0.34
N VAL A 154 -2.69 -12.53 -1.31
CA VAL A 154 -2.71 -13.06 -2.68
C VAL A 154 -1.30 -13.40 -3.16
N ALA A 155 -1.24 -14.27 -4.16
CA ALA A 155 -0.01 -14.49 -4.90
C ALA A 155 0.37 -13.25 -5.72
N ARG A 156 1.55 -13.28 -6.35
CA ARG A 156 2.05 -12.23 -7.24
C ARG A 156 0.99 -11.86 -8.31
N PRO A 157 0.46 -10.62 -8.31
CA PRO A 157 -0.59 -10.24 -9.24
C PRO A 157 -0.08 -9.75 -10.62
N TRP A 158 1.22 -9.44 -10.75
CA TRP A 158 1.79 -8.98 -12.02
C TRP A 158 2.41 -10.12 -12.84
N ALA A 159 2.34 -9.97 -14.16
CA ALA A 159 2.90 -10.94 -15.11
C ALA A 159 4.43 -10.83 -15.21
N ASP A 160 4.94 -9.61 -15.34
CA ASP A 160 6.35 -9.28 -15.54
C ASP A 160 6.70 -7.90 -14.96
N GLU A 161 7.97 -7.51 -15.05
CA GLU A 161 8.44 -6.25 -14.46
C GLU A 161 7.95 -4.99 -15.19
N ALA A 162 7.51 -5.10 -16.44
CA ALA A 162 6.90 -3.97 -17.13
C ALA A 162 5.48 -3.74 -16.58
N ASP A 163 4.73 -4.81 -16.35
CA ASP A 163 3.41 -4.76 -15.74
C ASP A 163 3.46 -4.31 -14.27
N ARG A 164 4.47 -4.75 -13.51
CA ARG A 164 4.72 -4.27 -12.15
C ARG A 164 4.93 -2.75 -12.14
N ARG A 165 5.87 -2.24 -12.95
CA ARG A 165 6.15 -0.80 -13.02
C ARG A 165 4.95 0.01 -13.46
N ARG A 166 4.21 -0.45 -14.48
CA ARG A 166 2.97 0.19 -14.95
C ARG A 166 1.98 0.35 -13.80
N GLY A 167 1.61 -0.75 -13.14
CA GLY A 167 0.60 -0.69 -12.09
C GLY A 167 1.05 0.11 -10.86
N ILE A 168 2.35 0.17 -10.54
CA ILE A 168 2.87 1.07 -9.50
C ILE A 168 2.68 2.53 -9.90
N ILE A 169 3.03 2.89 -11.14
CA ILE A 169 2.92 4.27 -11.63
C ILE A 169 1.45 4.72 -11.62
N GLU A 170 0.55 3.90 -12.17
CA GLU A 170 -0.88 4.19 -12.21
C GLU A 170 -1.48 4.33 -10.80
N ALA A 171 -1.20 3.38 -9.91
CA ALA A 171 -1.70 3.44 -8.54
C ALA A 171 -1.14 4.64 -7.75
N THR A 172 0.14 4.97 -7.97
CA THR A 172 0.78 6.13 -7.32
C THR A 172 0.14 7.43 -7.77
N ALA A 173 -0.16 7.56 -9.07
CA ALA A 173 -0.82 8.75 -9.61
C ALA A 173 -2.22 8.93 -8.99
N LEU A 174 -3.02 7.86 -8.93
CA LEU A 174 -4.37 7.92 -8.34
C LEU A 174 -4.36 8.24 -6.84
N LEU A 175 -3.44 7.66 -6.07
CA LEU A 175 -3.40 7.87 -4.62
C LEU A 175 -2.88 9.24 -4.21
N LEU A 176 -2.08 9.89 -5.07
CA LEU A 176 -1.53 11.23 -4.84
C LEU A 176 -2.27 12.34 -5.58
N ASP A 177 -3.38 12.00 -6.23
CA ASP A 177 -4.21 12.97 -6.93
C ASP A 177 -4.91 13.87 -5.92
N ASP A 178 -4.75 15.18 -6.12
CA ASP A 178 -5.19 16.24 -5.19
C ASP A 178 -6.46 16.93 -5.70
N GLU A 179 -7.21 16.29 -6.62
CA GLU A 179 -8.51 16.77 -7.11
C GLU A 179 -9.61 16.89 -6.01
N ALA A 180 -9.26 16.72 -4.73
CA ALA A 180 -10.11 16.99 -3.58
C ALA A 180 -10.57 18.46 -3.50
N ASP A 181 -9.84 19.42 -4.08
CA ASP A 181 -10.16 20.86 -4.01
C ASP A 181 -11.27 21.32 -5.01
N ASN A 182 -11.77 20.43 -5.87
CA ASN A 182 -12.79 20.74 -6.90
C ASN A 182 -14.14 20.03 -6.72
N ARG A 183 -14.38 19.34 -5.60
CA ARG A 183 -15.61 18.57 -5.40
C ARG A 183 -16.65 19.39 -4.65
N PRO A 184 -17.89 19.57 -5.17
CA PRO A 184 -18.92 20.30 -4.46
C PRO A 184 -19.30 19.53 -3.20
N GLY A 185 -19.22 20.21 -2.04
CA GLY A 185 -19.73 19.71 -0.76
C GLY A 185 -21.25 19.75 -0.65
#